data_AF-A0A5C7BAG5-F1
#
_entry.id   AF-A0A5C7BAG5-F1
#
_cell.length_a   1.000
_cell.length_b   1.000
_cell.length_c   1.000
_cell.angle_alpha   90.00
_cell.angle_beta   90.00
_cell.angle_gamma   90.00
#
_symmetry.space_group_name_H-M   'P 1'
#
loop_
_entity.id
_entity.type
_entity.pdbx_description
1 polymer ?
#
loop_
_entity_poly.entity_id
_entity_poly.type
_entity_poly.pdbx_seq_one_letter_code
_entity_poly.pdbx_strand_id
1 'polypeptide(L)'
;MYDLDDDGVIDIYENNAYNIRLHGNGASIFNEQGIASNDFRIESNTQANMFFIDAGADRIGIRTNTPTNMLQMTNGGVNVGAAAMAAFDNSGLEGVSVSGYNRDVTNGYNGIEGVTNYSGTAFSAAGVFGLAINNTLTNTAVGVRGTINGREGIGVLGTRENGAGGGWAGLFLEDLGYTGFFGAASDKRLKKDIEPLNDALDIIAQLNPVTYHFDLEKYPYMGLNTEKEYGFIAQEVREILPEITRDKRLPTNATKEVKQNQPLKNESEIFVILDYTRIIPI
;
A
#
# COMPACT_ATOMS: atom_id res chain seq x y z
N MET A 1 -37.72 36.29 17.79
CA MET A 1 -37.63 35.68 16.45
C MET A 1 -38.99 35.11 16.12
N TYR A 2 -39.79 35.89 15.41
CA TYR A 2 -41.01 35.49 14.72
C TYR A 2 -41.09 36.44 13.53
N ASP A 3 -41.14 35.88 12.33
CA ASP A 3 -41.37 36.64 11.09
C ASP A 3 -42.85 36.54 10.71
N LEU A 4 -43.39 37.62 10.16
CA LEU A 4 -44.78 37.74 9.71
C LEU A 4 -45.03 37.01 8.39
N ASP A 5 -43.96 36.65 7.64
CA ASP A 5 -44.04 35.98 6.34
C ASP A 5 -43.75 34.46 6.38
N ASP A 6 -43.66 33.86 7.58
CA ASP A 6 -43.52 32.40 7.83
C ASP A 6 -42.31 31.72 7.14
N ASP A 7 -41.29 32.48 6.73
CA ASP A 7 -40.06 31.95 6.12
C ASP A 7 -38.98 31.58 7.15
N GLY A 8 -39.14 32.08 8.39
CA GLY A 8 -38.34 31.75 9.55
C GLY A 8 -36.86 32.09 9.35
N VAL A 9 -36.55 33.30 8.91
CA VAL A 9 -35.18 33.74 8.60
C VAL A 9 -34.54 34.52 9.76
N ILE A 10 -33.26 34.26 9.99
CA ILE A 10 -32.39 35.04 10.87
C ILE A 10 -31.15 35.41 10.07
N ASP A 11 -30.96 36.71 9.88
CA ASP A 11 -29.80 37.23 9.16
C ASP A 11 -28.85 37.98 10.11
N ILE A 12 -27.56 37.70 9.96
CA ILE A 12 -26.48 38.45 10.57
C ILE A 12 -25.80 39.24 9.46
N TYR A 13 -25.82 40.56 9.63
CA TYR A 13 -25.29 41.51 8.65
C TYR A 13 -23.86 41.93 9.00
N GLU A 14 -23.07 42.12 7.95
CA GLU A 14 -21.75 42.75 7.96
C GLU A 14 -21.70 43.69 6.75
N ASN A 15 -21.16 44.90 6.88
CA ASN A 15 -21.06 45.86 5.76
C ASN A 15 -22.38 46.11 4.98
N ASN A 16 -23.52 46.14 5.69
CA ASN A 16 -24.87 46.34 5.11
C ASN A 16 -25.36 45.26 4.14
N ALA A 17 -24.69 44.10 4.09
CA ALA A 17 -25.19 42.90 3.43
C ALA A 17 -25.31 41.78 4.47
N TYR A 18 -26.21 40.82 4.26
CA TYR A 18 -26.23 39.63 5.10
C TYR A 18 -24.97 38.81 4.81
N ASN A 19 -24.40 38.19 5.84
CA ASN A 19 -23.22 37.33 5.72
C ASN A 19 -23.48 35.92 6.23
N ILE A 20 -24.31 35.82 7.28
CA ILE A 20 -24.82 34.54 7.78
C ILE A 20 -26.34 34.60 7.73
N ARG A 21 -26.95 33.54 7.20
CA ARG A 21 -28.39 33.34 7.16
C ARG A 21 -28.72 31.98 7.74
N LEU A 22 -29.63 31.95 8.71
CA LEU A 22 -30.30 30.74 9.18
C LEU A 22 -31.73 30.78 8.64
N HIS A 23 -32.11 29.78 7.85
CA HIS A 23 -33.37 29.78 7.11
C HIS A 23 -34.23 28.56 7.49
N GLY A 24 -35.48 28.80 7.88
CA GLY A 24 -36.41 27.74 8.25
C GLY A 24 -36.89 26.83 7.11
N ASN A 25 -36.85 27.30 5.86
CA ASN A 25 -37.35 26.59 4.68
C ASN A 25 -36.49 26.85 3.42
N GLY A 26 -35.18 27.01 3.61
CA GLY A 26 -34.22 27.32 2.54
C GLY A 26 -32.78 26.96 2.93
N ALA A 27 -31.81 27.31 2.08
CA ALA A 27 -30.40 27.12 2.41
C ALA A 27 -29.99 28.07 3.54
N SER A 28 -29.42 27.51 4.62
CA SER A 28 -28.68 28.31 5.59
C SER A 28 -27.26 28.53 5.05
N ILE A 29 -26.81 29.77 5.04
CA ILE A 29 -25.56 30.18 4.40
C ILE A 29 -24.66 30.78 5.46
N PHE A 30 -23.38 30.41 5.41
CA PHE A 30 -22.32 31.02 6.21
C PHE A 30 -21.27 31.55 5.25
N ASN A 31 -20.81 32.77 5.50
CA ASN A 31 -19.83 33.48 4.68
C ASN A 31 -20.31 33.83 3.26
N GLU A 32 -21.55 34.32 3.10
CA GLU A 32 -22.08 34.75 1.79
C GLU A 32 -21.21 35.83 1.14
N GLN A 33 -20.59 36.69 1.94
CA GLN A 33 -19.74 37.76 1.42
C GLN A 33 -18.33 37.30 1.02
N GLY A 34 -17.97 36.02 1.21
CA GLY A 34 -16.67 35.47 0.84
C GLY A 34 -15.50 36.08 1.61
N ILE A 35 -15.71 36.42 2.88
CA ILE A 35 -14.69 37.03 3.74
C ILE A 35 -13.71 35.94 4.19
N ALA A 36 -12.43 36.11 3.85
CA ALA A 36 -11.38 35.12 4.12
C ALA A 36 -11.16 34.80 5.61
N SER A 37 -11.50 35.73 6.51
CA SER A 37 -11.38 35.52 7.97
C SER A 37 -12.61 34.91 8.62
N ASN A 38 -13.69 34.69 7.86
CA ASN A 38 -14.94 34.13 8.38
C ASN A 38 -14.90 32.60 8.36
N ASP A 39 -13.97 32.05 9.12
CA ASP A 39 -13.88 30.61 9.35
C ASP A 39 -15.12 30.09 10.08
N PHE A 40 -15.48 28.83 9.84
CA PHE A 40 -16.58 28.17 10.53
C PHE A 40 -16.06 27.03 11.40
N ARG A 41 -16.37 27.05 12.70
CA ARG A 41 -15.84 26.12 13.71
C ARG A 41 -16.95 25.46 14.51
N ILE A 42 -16.92 24.13 14.59
CA ILE A 42 -17.73 23.34 15.52
C ILE A 42 -16.79 22.63 16.50
N GLU A 43 -16.99 22.92 17.79
CA GLU A 43 -16.14 22.42 18.87
C GLU A 43 -16.73 21.16 19.51
N SER A 44 -15.87 20.34 20.13
CA SER A 44 -16.27 19.36 21.13
C SER A 44 -15.64 19.71 22.49
N ASN A 45 -16.00 18.98 23.54
CA ASN A 45 -15.44 19.06 24.90
C ASN A 45 -13.99 19.56 24.96
N THR A 46 -13.06 18.82 24.34
CA THR A 46 -11.61 19.07 24.43
C THR A 46 -10.98 19.45 23.08
N GLN A 47 -11.77 19.71 22.05
CA GLN A 47 -11.26 19.98 20.71
C GLN A 47 -12.03 21.11 20.05
N ALA A 48 -11.41 22.28 20.01
CA ALA A 48 -11.97 23.48 19.40
C ALA A 48 -12.26 23.28 17.90
N ASN A 49 -11.43 22.57 17.16
CA ASN A 49 -11.55 22.44 15.71
C ASN A 49 -12.05 21.04 15.32
N MET A 50 -13.08 20.52 16.00
CA MET A 50 -13.56 19.17 15.70
C MET A 50 -14.04 19.09 14.24
N PHE A 51 -14.77 20.12 13.80
CA PHE A 51 -15.01 20.41 12.40
C PHE A 51 -14.68 21.89 12.15
N PHE A 52 -13.93 22.15 11.09
CA PHE A 52 -13.43 23.48 10.75
C PHE A 52 -13.49 23.72 9.25
N ILE A 53 -13.94 24.89 8.83
CA ILE A 53 -13.82 25.40 7.45
C ILE A 53 -12.92 26.62 7.52
N ASP A 54 -11.79 26.54 6.82
CA ASP A 54 -10.88 27.66 6.58
C ASP A 54 -11.40 28.43 5.36
N ALA A 55 -11.98 29.60 5.60
CA ALA A 55 -12.61 30.40 4.56
C ALA A 55 -11.59 31.05 3.63
N GLY A 56 -10.39 31.36 4.12
CA GLY A 56 -9.34 32.00 3.34
C GLY A 56 -8.56 31.04 2.46
N ALA A 57 -8.50 29.77 2.83
CA ALA A 57 -7.75 28.74 2.11
C ALA A 57 -8.62 27.78 1.28
N ASP A 58 -9.95 27.90 1.36
CA ASP A 58 -10.94 27.01 0.75
C ASP A 58 -10.79 25.53 1.17
N ARG A 59 -10.66 25.29 2.48
CA ARG A 59 -10.32 23.96 3.03
C ARG A 59 -11.18 23.55 4.21
N ILE A 60 -11.34 22.25 4.37
CA ILE A 60 -12.05 21.61 5.48
C ILE A 60 -11.03 20.87 6.37
N GLY A 61 -11.06 21.14 7.67
CA GLY A 61 -10.27 20.48 8.69
C GLY A 61 -11.13 19.68 9.67
N ILE A 62 -10.66 18.48 10.03
CA ILE A 62 -11.19 17.68 11.15
C ILE A 62 -10.07 17.54 12.18
N ARG A 63 -10.29 18.09 13.39
CA ARG A 63 -9.30 18.26 14.47
C ARG A 63 -8.08 19.13 14.11
N THR A 64 -8.19 20.03 13.13
CA THR A 64 -7.16 21.00 12.76
C THR A 64 -7.79 22.30 12.28
N ASN A 65 -7.14 23.43 12.55
CA ASN A 65 -7.48 24.75 11.99
C ASN A 65 -6.50 25.22 10.90
N THR A 66 -5.53 24.38 10.53
CA THR A 66 -4.53 24.70 9.50
C THR A 66 -4.43 23.55 8.48
N PRO A 67 -5.55 23.21 7.79
CA PRO A 67 -5.54 22.14 6.81
C PRO A 67 -4.58 22.49 5.64
N THR A 68 -3.73 21.54 5.25
CA THR A 68 -2.84 21.64 4.08
C THR A 68 -3.44 21.01 2.82
N ASN A 69 -4.53 20.25 2.97
CA ASN A 69 -5.29 19.64 1.87
C ASN A 69 -6.72 20.19 1.84
N MET A 70 -7.43 20.06 0.71
CA MET A 70 -8.84 20.51 0.58
C MET A 70 -9.75 19.91 1.65
N LEU A 71 -9.55 18.64 2.01
CA LEU A 71 -10.11 18.02 3.20
C LEU A 71 -8.94 17.35 3.95
N GLN A 72 -8.75 17.71 5.21
CA GLN A 72 -7.74 17.07 6.05
C GLN A 72 -8.32 16.67 7.40
N MET A 73 -8.15 15.41 7.75
CA MET A 73 -8.32 14.91 9.11
C MET A 73 -6.97 14.59 9.72
N THR A 74 -6.79 14.94 11.00
CA THR A 74 -5.58 14.61 11.75
C THR A 74 -5.93 14.13 13.17
N ASN A 75 -5.05 13.32 13.76
CA ASN A 75 -5.13 13.01 15.19
C ASN A 75 -4.46 14.10 16.04
N GLY A 76 -3.82 15.11 15.43
CA GLY A 76 -3.07 16.15 16.14
C GLY A 76 -1.84 15.61 16.88
N GLY A 77 -1.28 14.48 16.44
CA GLY A 77 -0.13 13.83 17.08
C GLY A 77 -0.48 12.98 18.30
N VAL A 78 -1.76 12.77 18.61
CA VAL A 78 -2.17 11.86 19.71
C VAL A 78 -2.31 10.42 19.24
N ASN A 79 -2.02 9.47 20.13
CA ASN A 79 -2.19 8.05 19.84
C ASN A 79 -3.67 7.71 19.62
N VAL A 80 -3.99 7.14 18.46
CA VAL A 80 -5.35 6.70 18.09
C VAL A 80 -5.63 5.24 18.48
N GLY A 81 -4.62 4.55 19.03
CA GLY A 81 -4.69 3.14 19.39
C GLY A 81 -4.81 2.24 18.15
N ALA A 82 -5.47 1.10 18.32
CA ALA A 82 -5.73 0.16 17.23
C ALA A 82 -6.90 0.58 16.32
N ALA A 83 -7.65 1.63 16.66
CA ALA A 83 -8.77 2.10 15.86
C ALA A 83 -8.29 2.92 14.65
N ALA A 84 -8.97 2.76 13.51
CA ALA A 84 -8.75 3.61 12.35
C ALA A 84 -9.21 5.05 12.63
N MET A 85 -8.53 6.04 12.04
CA MET A 85 -8.94 7.44 12.14
C MET A 85 -10.26 7.73 11.42
N ALA A 86 -10.55 6.99 10.34
CA ALA A 86 -11.85 6.95 9.68
C ALA A 86 -12.16 5.50 9.27
N ALA A 87 -13.44 5.14 9.31
CA ALA A 87 -13.98 3.88 8.80
C ALA A 87 -15.05 4.18 7.76
N PHE A 88 -15.07 3.40 6.68
CA PHE A 88 -16.03 3.52 5.58
C PHE A 88 -16.68 2.15 5.37
N ASP A 89 -17.81 1.93 6.03
CA ASP A 89 -18.53 0.65 5.99
C ASP A 89 -19.63 0.68 4.92
N ASN A 90 -19.60 -0.27 3.98
CA ASN A 90 -20.72 -0.54 3.08
C ASN A 90 -21.28 -1.95 3.38
N SER A 91 -22.43 -2.00 4.03
CA SER A 91 -23.15 -3.25 4.36
C SER A 91 -24.25 -3.60 3.33
N GLY A 92 -24.32 -2.87 2.22
CA GLY A 92 -25.27 -3.12 1.14
C GLY A 92 -24.86 -4.32 0.27
N LEU A 93 -25.83 -4.84 -0.49
CA LEU A 93 -25.59 -5.89 -1.49
C LEU A 93 -24.84 -5.36 -2.74
N GLU A 94 -24.78 -4.04 -2.91
CA GLU A 94 -24.13 -3.32 -4.02
C GLU A 94 -23.41 -2.06 -3.49
N GLY A 95 -22.47 -1.51 -4.29
CA GLY A 95 -21.83 -0.22 -4.04
C GLY A 95 -20.34 -0.28 -3.67
N VAL A 96 -19.70 0.90 -3.67
CA VAL A 96 -18.26 1.08 -3.37
C VAL A 96 -18.13 1.92 -2.10
N SER A 97 -17.36 1.46 -1.10
CA SER A 97 -17.18 2.18 0.17
C SER A 97 -16.26 3.40 0.03
N VAL A 98 -15.20 3.31 -0.79
CA VAL A 98 -14.28 4.42 -1.10
C VAL A 98 -13.88 4.35 -2.56
N SER A 99 -13.96 5.48 -3.26
CA SER A 99 -13.53 5.60 -4.65
C SER A 99 -12.78 6.92 -4.87
N GLY A 100 -11.69 6.87 -5.65
CA GLY A 100 -10.89 8.03 -6.02
C GLY A 100 -10.63 8.01 -7.52
N TYR A 101 -10.91 9.13 -8.19
CA TYR A 101 -10.80 9.23 -9.65
C TYR A 101 -10.15 10.55 -10.04
N ASN A 102 -9.11 10.48 -10.86
CA ASN A 102 -8.66 11.59 -11.68
C ASN A 102 -9.35 11.45 -13.04
N ARG A 103 -10.31 12.34 -13.34
CA ARG A 103 -11.13 12.26 -14.58
C ARG A 103 -10.54 13.05 -15.74
N ASP A 104 -9.62 13.96 -15.46
CA ASP A 104 -8.89 14.69 -16.49
C ASP A 104 -7.83 13.77 -17.10
N VAL A 105 -7.87 13.62 -18.43
CA VAL A 105 -6.97 12.73 -19.19
C VAL A 105 -5.51 13.20 -19.22
N THR A 106 -5.23 14.39 -18.70
CA THR A 106 -3.88 14.94 -18.52
C THR A 106 -3.39 14.87 -17.07
N ASN A 107 -4.24 14.44 -16.13
CA ASN A 107 -3.88 14.32 -14.72
C ASN A 107 -3.20 12.96 -14.45
N GLY A 108 -1.87 12.98 -14.33
CA GLY A 108 -1.04 11.81 -14.04
C GLY A 108 -0.86 11.47 -12.55
N TYR A 109 -1.55 12.16 -11.63
CA TYR A 109 -1.47 11.86 -10.21
C TYR A 109 -2.28 10.60 -9.85
N ASN A 110 -2.00 10.01 -8.69
CA ASN A 110 -2.74 8.83 -8.21
C ASN A 110 -4.18 9.20 -7.80
N GLY A 111 -5.13 8.31 -8.05
CA GLY A 111 -6.52 8.49 -7.60
C GLY A 111 -6.71 8.19 -6.11
N ILE A 112 -5.91 7.26 -5.56
CA ILE A 112 -5.82 6.91 -4.13
C ILE A 112 -4.36 6.62 -3.82
N GLU A 113 -3.84 7.18 -2.72
CA GLU A 113 -2.48 6.96 -2.26
C GLU A 113 -2.50 6.52 -0.78
N GLY A 114 -1.67 5.53 -0.45
CA GLY A 114 -1.37 5.15 0.91
C GLY A 114 0.13 5.29 1.17
N VAL A 115 0.50 6.15 2.12
CA VAL A 115 1.89 6.42 2.51
C VAL A 115 2.05 6.12 3.99
N THR A 116 3.02 5.27 4.32
CA THR A 116 3.42 5.02 5.72
C THR A 116 4.88 5.39 5.89
N ASN A 117 5.14 6.46 6.66
CA ASN A 117 6.49 6.87 7.03
C ASN A 117 6.86 6.26 8.39
N TYR A 118 7.53 5.10 8.37
CA TYR A 118 7.89 4.35 9.58
C TYR A 118 9.40 4.16 9.66
N SER A 119 10.01 4.60 10.76
CA SER A 119 11.44 4.49 11.04
C SER A 119 11.77 3.51 12.18
N GLY A 120 10.76 2.78 12.70
CA GLY A 120 10.95 1.79 13.74
C GLY A 120 11.44 0.44 13.18
N THR A 121 11.84 -0.46 14.08
CA THR A 121 12.37 -1.79 13.70
C THR A 121 11.48 -2.95 14.12
N ALA A 122 10.51 -2.71 15.02
CA ALA A 122 9.68 -3.75 15.63
C ALA A 122 8.55 -4.26 14.72
N PHE A 123 8.06 -3.42 13.81
CA PHE A 123 6.93 -3.71 12.94
C PHE A 123 7.29 -3.55 11.47
N SER A 124 6.47 -4.11 10.60
CA SER A 124 6.56 -3.89 9.16
C SER A 124 5.53 -2.86 8.73
N ALA A 125 5.94 -1.86 7.95
CA ALA A 125 5.05 -0.83 7.41
C ALA A 125 4.61 -1.17 5.99
N ALA A 126 3.32 -0.95 5.70
CA ALA A 126 2.77 -1.00 4.35
C ALA A 126 2.16 0.36 4.01
N GLY A 127 2.41 0.88 2.80
CA GLY A 127 1.72 2.07 2.30
C GLY A 127 0.26 1.76 1.97
N VAL A 128 0.02 0.66 1.26
CA VAL A 128 -1.30 0.11 0.94
C VAL A 128 -1.30 -1.38 1.27
N PHE A 129 -2.30 -1.84 2.03
CA PHE A 129 -2.52 -3.27 2.32
C PHE A 129 -3.84 -3.71 1.69
N GLY A 130 -3.79 -4.56 0.67
CA GLY A 130 -4.97 -5.13 0.02
C GLY A 130 -5.28 -6.52 0.57
N LEU A 131 -6.33 -6.64 1.37
CA LEU A 131 -6.81 -7.90 1.93
C LEU A 131 -8.23 -8.17 1.45
N ALA A 132 -8.46 -9.35 0.87
CA ALA A 132 -9.77 -9.85 0.57
C ALA A 132 -10.07 -11.07 1.45
N ILE A 133 -11.09 -10.97 2.30
CA ILE A 133 -11.56 -12.06 3.16
C ILE A 133 -12.82 -12.64 2.52
N ASN A 134 -12.75 -13.89 2.06
CA ASN A 134 -13.89 -14.61 1.50
C ASN A 134 -14.20 -15.82 2.38
N ASN A 135 -15.41 -15.86 2.94
CA ASN A 135 -15.86 -16.93 3.85
C ASN A 135 -16.59 -18.08 3.14
N THR A 136 -16.52 -18.15 1.82
CA THR A 136 -17.16 -19.20 1.00
C THR A 136 -16.11 -20.09 0.37
N LEU A 137 -16.36 -21.40 0.33
CA LEU A 137 -15.42 -22.40 -0.20
C LEU A 137 -15.40 -22.47 -1.74
N THR A 138 -16.25 -21.70 -2.42
CA THR A 138 -16.50 -21.84 -3.86
C THR A 138 -16.01 -20.65 -4.69
N ASN A 139 -15.52 -19.58 -4.07
CA ASN A 139 -15.11 -18.35 -4.77
C ASN A 139 -13.67 -17.96 -4.45
N THR A 140 -12.98 -17.41 -5.45
CA THR A 140 -11.64 -16.84 -5.31
C THR A 140 -11.71 -15.41 -4.76
N ALA A 141 -10.83 -15.07 -3.81
CA ALA A 141 -10.63 -13.72 -3.30
C ALA A 141 -9.39 -13.08 -3.96
N VAL A 142 -9.43 -11.79 -4.24
CA VAL A 142 -8.28 -11.04 -4.78
C VAL A 142 -7.99 -9.85 -3.87
N GLY A 143 -6.85 -9.88 -3.18
CA GLY A 143 -6.44 -8.79 -2.28
C GLY A 143 -6.03 -7.51 -3.02
N VAL A 144 -5.28 -7.65 -4.12
CA VAL A 144 -4.86 -6.54 -4.99
C VAL A 144 -5.04 -6.95 -6.45
N ARG A 145 -5.73 -6.13 -7.25
CA ARG A 145 -5.89 -6.33 -8.69
C ARG A 145 -5.28 -5.16 -9.47
N GLY A 146 -4.14 -5.38 -10.10
CA GLY A 146 -3.57 -4.47 -11.10
C GLY A 146 -4.16 -4.75 -12.49
N THR A 147 -4.65 -3.73 -13.19
CA THR A 147 -5.16 -3.88 -14.57
C THR A 147 -4.86 -2.61 -15.37
N ILE A 148 -4.45 -2.78 -16.62
CA ILE A 148 -4.10 -1.68 -17.54
C ILE A 148 -4.78 -1.91 -18.89
N ASN A 149 -5.02 -0.84 -19.63
CA ASN A 149 -5.53 -0.88 -21.01
C ASN A 149 -4.60 -0.14 -22.01
N GLY A 150 -3.45 0.36 -21.54
CA GLY A 150 -2.47 1.06 -22.37
C GLY A 150 -1.58 0.11 -23.16
N ARG A 151 -1.14 0.54 -24.36
CA ARG A 151 -0.34 -0.27 -25.31
C ARG A 151 0.94 -0.87 -24.71
N GLU A 152 1.55 -0.18 -23.75
CA GLU A 152 2.79 -0.57 -23.05
C GLU A 152 2.62 -0.49 -21.52
N GLY A 153 1.40 -0.70 -21.03
CA GLY A 153 1.08 -0.55 -19.61
C GLY A 153 1.70 -1.63 -18.71
N ILE A 154 2.02 -1.25 -17.47
CA ILE A 154 2.52 -2.16 -16.43
C ILE A 154 1.45 -2.29 -15.35
N GLY A 155 0.88 -3.49 -15.19
CA GLY A 155 -0.18 -3.74 -14.20
C GLY A 155 0.30 -3.71 -12.75
N VAL A 156 1.56 -4.11 -12.52
CA VAL A 156 2.24 -4.05 -11.21
C VAL A 156 3.70 -3.69 -11.46
N LEU A 157 4.14 -2.52 -11.00
CA LEU A 157 5.52 -2.06 -11.09
C LEU A 157 6.16 -2.10 -9.70
N GLY A 158 6.97 -3.13 -9.45
CA GLY A 158 7.77 -3.23 -8.22
C GLY A 158 9.11 -2.53 -8.39
N THR A 159 9.41 -1.54 -7.55
CA THR A 159 10.73 -0.89 -7.49
C THR A 159 11.25 -0.83 -6.07
N ARG A 160 12.56 -0.67 -5.94
CA ARG A 160 13.22 -0.40 -4.67
C ARG A 160 14.22 0.73 -4.86
N GLU A 161 14.02 1.83 -4.15
CA GLU A 161 14.86 3.03 -4.23
C GLU A 161 15.79 3.15 -3.02
N ASN A 162 16.88 3.92 -3.14
CA ASN A 162 17.85 4.23 -2.06
C ASN A 162 18.58 3.01 -1.45
N GLY A 163 18.96 2.04 -2.29
CA GLY A 163 19.40 0.71 -1.86
C GLY A 163 20.82 0.60 -1.27
N ALA A 164 20.92 0.51 0.05
CA ALA A 164 21.88 -0.38 0.71
C ALA A 164 21.18 -1.71 1.07
N GLY A 165 21.85 -2.86 0.95
CA GLY A 165 21.37 -4.18 1.42
C GLY A 165 20.51 -5.00 0.43
N GLY A 166 20.06 -6.19 0.86
CA GLY A 166 19.50 -7.27 0.01
C GLY A 166 17.97 -7.36 -0.11
N GLY A 167 17.23 -6.24 -0.13
CA GLY A 167 15.76 -6.23 -0.27
C GLY A 167 15.23 -6.69 -1.64
N TRP A 168 13.91 -6.69 -1.80
CA TRP A 168 13.19 -7.16 -2.99
C TRP A 168 12.43 -6.02 -3.67
N ALA A 169 12.40 -6.00 -5.00
CA ALA A 169 11.46 -5.16 -5.76
C ALA A 169 10.07 -5.82 -5.85
N GLY A 170 10.02 -7.16 -5.78
CA GLY A 170 8.83 -7.97 -5.58
C GLY A 170 9.20 -9.27 -4.86
N LEU A 171 8.38 -9.69 -3.91
CA LEU A 171 8.51 -10.96 -3.19
C LEU A 171 7.12 -11.61 -3.18
N PHE A 172 7.03 -12.79 -3.78
CA PHE A 172 5.83 -13.63 -3.80
C PHE A 172 6.15 -14.87 -2.97
N LEU A 173 5.35 -15.12 -1.94
CA LEU A 173 5.49 -16.26 -1.04
C LEU A 173 4.36 -17.24 -1.36
N GLU A 174 4.63 -18.54 -1.23
CA GLU A 174 3.83 -19.61 -1.84
C GLU A 174 3.96 -19.64 -3.37
N ASP A 175 2.90 -20.04 -4.08
CA ASP A 175 2.94 -20.28 -5.52
C ASP A 175 2.84 -19.00 -6.35
N LEU A 176 3.70 -18.87 -7.36
CA LEU A 176 3.62 -17.83 -8.39
C LEU A 176 3.05 -18.39 -9.69
N GLY A 177 1.82 -18.01 -10.02
CA GLY A 177 1.19 -18.36 -11.29
C GLY A 177 1.43 -17.32 -12.39
N TYR A 178 1.82 -17.77 -13.60
CA TYR A 178 1.85 -16.96 -14.81
C TYR A 178 1.55 -17.83 -16.04
N THR A 179 0.83 -17.29 -17.02
CA THR A 179 0.46 -18.02 -18.26
C THR A 179 1.29 -17.60 -19.47
N GLY A 180 2.10 -16.56 -19.31
CA GLY A 180 2.91 -15.96 -20.38
C GLY A 180 4.40 -16.25 -20.23
N PHE A 181 5.21 -15.22 -20.44
CA PHE A 181 6.66 -15.30 -20.47
C PHE A 181 7.30 -14.82 -19.16
N PHE A 182 8.22 -15.62 -18.60
CA PHE A 182 9.08 -15.21 -17.50
C PHE A 182 10.47 -14.83 -18.02
N GLY A 183 10.67 -13.52 -18.25
CA GLY A 183 11.82 -13.01 -18.97
C GLY A 183 12.88 -12.34 -18.11
N ALA A 184 14.15 -12.68 -18.36
CA ALA A 184 15.30 -11.92 -17.89
C ALA A 184 15.82 -11.01 -19.02
N ALA A 185 16.19 -9.77 -18.69
CA ALA A 185 16.79 -8.85 -19.65
C ALA A 185 18.16 -9.38 -20.12
N SER A 186 18.33 -9.52 -21.44
CA SER A 186 19.52 -10.19 -22.03
C SER A 186 20.00 -9.54 -23.34
N ASP A 187 19.56 -8.33 -23.64
CA ASP A 187 19.98 -7.55 -24.82
C ASP A 187 21.49 -7.25 -24.77
N LYS A 188 22.20 -7.33 -25.90
CA LYS A 188 23.65 -7.08 -25.99
C LYS A 188 24.03 -5.69 -25.44
N ARG A 189 23.16 -4.69 -25.57
CA ARG A 189 23.38 -3.33 -25.05
C ARG A 189 23.41 -3.25 -23.52
N LEU A 190 22.85 -4.26 -22.85
CA LEU A 190 22.81 -4.36 -21.39
C LEU A 190 23.99 -5.17 -20.82
N LYS A 191 24.92 -5.63 -21.68
CA LYS A 191 26.04 -6.49 -21.30
C LYS A 191 27.38 -5.83 -21.65
N LYS A 192 28.39 -6.10 -20.82
CA LYS A 192 29.79 -5.76 -21.04
C LYS A 192 30.66 -6.97 -20.71
N ASP A 193 31.90 -6.98 -21.17
CA ASP A 193 32.89 -8.02 -20.85
C ASP A 193 32.38 -9.44 -21.20
N ILE A 194 31.91 -9.60 -22.44
CA ILE A 194 31.30 -10.85 -22.92
C ILE A 194 32.41 -11.81 -23.37
N GLU A 195 32.61 -12.89 -22.60
CA GLU A 195 33.56 -13.96 -22.89
C GLU A 195 32.84 -15.31 -23.09
N PRO A 196 33.37 -16.22 -23.93
CA PRO A 196 32.86 -17.59 -24.03
C PRO A 196 33.03 -18.35 -22.71
N LEU A 197 32.01 -19.11 -22.31
CA LEU A 197 32.11 -20.05 -21.20
C LEU A 197 32.72 -21.37 -21.69
N ASN A 198 34.01 -21.56 -21.38
CA ASN A 198 34.68 -22.84 -21.58
C ASN A 198 34.41 -23.74 -20.36
N ASP A 199 34.42 -25.07 -20.54
CA ASP A 199 34.32 -26.06 -19.46
C ASP A 199 32.99 -26.09 -18.68
N ALA A 200 31.87 -25.69 -19.31
CA ALA A 200 30.54 -25.72 -18.69
C ALA A 200 30.15 -27.11 -18.12
N LEU A 201 30.54 -28.18 -18.81
CA LEU A 201 30.28 -29.55 -18.34
C LEU A 201 31.03 -29.90 -17.06
N ASP A 202 32.25 -29.38 -16.88
CA ASP A 202 33.05 -29.63 -15.66
C ASP A 202 32.45 -28.89 -14.46
N ILE A 203 31.84 -27.72 -14.70
CA ILE A 203 31.08 -27.00 -13.68
C ILE A 203 29.84 -27.82 -13.28
N ILE A 204 29.07 -28.29 -14.27
CA ILE A 204 27.87 -29.13 -14.01
C ILE A 204 28.25 -30.39 -13.24
N ALA A 205 29.36 -31.03 -13.58
CA ALA A 205 29.82 -32.26 -12.93
C ALA A 205 30.18 -32.08 -11.45
N GLN A 206 30.48 -30.85 -11.01
CA GLN A 206 30.76 -30.53 -9.61
C GLN A 206 29.49 -30.27 -8.78
N LEU A 207 28.34 -30.00 -9.43
CA LEU A 207 27.10 -29.72 -8.73
C LEU A 207 26.48 -31.00 -8.14
N ASN A 208 26.00 -30.91 -6.91
CA ASN A 208 25.41 -32.03 -6.17
C ASN A 208 23.88 -31.90 -6.07
N PRO A 209 23.09 -32.48 -7.00
CA PRO A 209 21.64 -32.44 -6.92
C PRO A 209 21.13 -33.30 -5.75
N VAL A 210 20.17 -32.77 -5.01
CA VAL A 210 19.56 -33.42 -3.84
C VAL A 210 18.04 -33.40 -3.93
N THR A 211 17.42 -34.30 -3.17
CA THR A 211 15.99 -34.22 -2.87
C THR A 211 15.77 -33.89 -1.41
N TYR A 212 14.80 -33.06 -1.08
CA TYR A 212 14.56 -32.61 0.29
C TYR A 212 13.08 -32.36 0.56
N HIS A 213 12.73 -32.22 1.84
CA HIS A 213 11.48 -31.61 2.28
C HIS A 213 11.85 -30.35 3.07
N PHE A 214 11.00 -29.33 3.04
CA PHE A 214 11.19 -28.17 3.89
C PHE A 214 10.91 -28.51 5.37
N ASP A 215 11.66 -27.89 6.27
CA ASP A 215 11.46 -28.03 7.73
C ASP A 215 10.31 -27.13 8.19
N LEU A 216 9.09 -27.65 8.05
CA LEU A 216 7.86 -26.94 8.41
C LEU A 216 7.63 -26.87 9.93
N GLU A 217 8.32 -27.68 10.73
CA GLU A 217 8.28 -27.57 12.19
C GLU A 217 9.04 -26.32 12.65
N LYS A 218 10.19 -26.07 12.03
CA LYS A 218 11.02 -24.89 12.31
C LYS A 218 10.48 -23.62 11.65
N TYR A 219 9.96 -23.72 10.42
CA TYR A 219 9.49 -22.56 9.64
C TYR A 219 8.02 -22.70 9.16
N PRO A 220 7.05 -22.85 10.07
CA PRO A 220 5.65 -23.16 9.73
C PRO A 220 4.91 -22.06 8.96
N TYR A 221 5.39 -20.82 9.02
CA TYR A 221 4.69 -19.64 8.50
C TYR A 221 5.41 -18.96 7.32
N MET A 222 6.30 -19.69 6.64
CA MET A 222 7.02 -19.18 5.47
C MET A 222 6.31 -19.47 4.13
N GLY A 223 5.23 -20.28 4.14
CA GLY A 223 4.53 -20.67 2.91
C GLY A 223 5.37 -21.61 2.04
N LEU A 224 6.18 -22.47 2.67
CA LEU A 224 7.03 -23.45 1.99
C LEU A 224 6.20 -24.65 1.55
N ASN A 225 6.62 -25.30 0.45
CA ASN A 225 5.94 -26.49 -0.06
C ASN A 225 5.96 -27.63 0.96
N THR A 226 4.87 -28.41 1.01
CA THR A 226 4.72 -29.60 1.85
C THR A 226 5.27 -30.87 1.19
N GLU A 227 5.38 -30.86 -0.13
CA GLU A 227 5.79 -32.01 -0.90
C GLU A 227 7.32 -32.12 -1.04
N LYS A 228 7.76 -33.27 -1.57
CA LYS A 228 9.17 -33.53 -1.85
C LYS A 228 9.67 -32.66 -3.00
N GLU A 229 10.79 -31.98 -2.77
CA GLU A 229 11.45 -31.09 -3.73
C GLU A 229 12.75 -31.67 -4.28
N TYR A 230 13.14 -31.16 -5.45
CA TYR A 230 14.40 -31.45 -6.12
C TYR A 230 15.17 -30.15 -6.31
N GLY A 231 16.48 -30.15 -6.03
CA GLY A 231 17.28 -28.94 -6.19
C GLY A 231 18.69 -29.10 -5.68
N PHE A 232 19.27 -27.99 -5.21
CA PHE A 232 20.62 -27.93 -4.66
C PHE A 232 20.64 -27.28 -3.27
N ILE A 233 21.66 -27.60 -2.48
CA ILE A 233 21.99 -26.82 -1.28
C ILE A 233 22.72 -25.55 -1.71
N ALA A 234 22.13 -24.39 -1.45
CA ALA A 234 22.64 -23.12 -1.99
C ALA A 234 24.06 -22.77 -1.47
N GLN A 235 24.42 -23.24 -0.27
CA GLN A 235 25.77 -23.11 0.29
C GLN A 235 26.80 -23.94 -0.48
N GLU A 236 26.46 -25.16 -0.90
CA GLU A 236 27.35 -26.02 -1.71
C GLU A 236 27.56 -25.40 -3.10
N VAL A 237 26.48 -24.91 -3.73
CA VAL A 237 26.57 -24.23 -5.02
C VAL A 237 27.43 -22.97 -4.93
N ARG A 238 27.35 -22.23 -3.82
CA ARG A 238 28.15 -21.01 -3.61
C ARG A 238 29.66 -21.27 -3.63
N GLU A 239 30.13 -22.46 -3.29
CA GLU A 239 31.55 -22.82 -3.35
C GLU A 239 32.06 -22.96 -4.79
N ILE A 240 31.16 -23.26 -5.74
CA ILE A 240 31.47 -23.50 -7.16
C ILE A 240 31.13 -22.27 -8.01
N LEU A 241 29.93 -21.71 -7.81
CA LEU A 241 29.37 -20.56 -8.53
C LEU A 241 28.81 -19.54 -7.52
N PRO A 242 29.66 -18.76 -6.83
CA PRO A 242 29.19 -17.83 -5.80
C PRO A 242 28.23 -16.77 -6.35
N GLU A 243 28.39 -16.36 -7.61
CA GLU A 243 27.67 -15.25 -8.25
C GLU A 243 26.18 -15.53 -8.47
N ILE A 244 25.76 -16.80 -8.49
CA ILE A 244 24.35 -17.18 -8.67
C ILE A 244 23.62 -17.33 -7.33
N THR A 245 24.30 -17.05 -6.21
CA THR A 245 23.70 -17.06 -4.88
C THR A 245 23.66 -15.65 -4.31
N ARG A 246 22.69 -15.38 -3.41
CA ARG A 246 22.55 -14.09 -2.75
C ARG A 246 22.09 -14.27 -1.31
N ASP A 247 22.61 -13.47 -0.40
CA ASP A 247 22.07 -13.37 0.95
C ASP A 247 20.84 -12.47 0.93
N LYS A 248 19.71 -13.03 1.35
CA LYS A 248 18.40 -12.38 1.26
C LYS A 248 17.65 -12.54 2.55
N ARG A 249 17.00 -11.46 2.97
CA ARG A 249 16.09 -11.49 4.12
C ARG A 249 14.72 -11.98 3.66
N LEU A 250 14.19 -13.00 4.34
CA LEU A 250 12.83 -13.49 4.15
C LEU A 250 12.05 -13.38 5.46
N PRO A 251 10.77 -12.99 5.41
CA PRO A 251 9.89 -13.03 6.56
C PRO A 251 9.64 -14.50 6.97
N THR A 252 9.77 -14.80 8.27
CA THR A 252 9.53 -16.15 8.81
C THR A 252 8.11 -16.36 9.30
N ASN A 253 7.30 -15.29 9.34
CA ASN A 253 5.93 -15.28 9.82
C ASN A 253 4.92 -14.80 8.76
N ALA A 254 5.27 -14.85 7.48
CA ALA A 254 4.53 -14.21 6.41
C ALA A 254 3.12 -14.78 6.18
N THR A 255 2.94 -16.09 6.35
CA THR A 255 1.63 -16.75 6.18
C THR A 255 0.85 -16.86 7.48
N LYS A 256 1.35 -16.22 8.55
CA LYS A 256 0.62 -16.12 9.80
C LYS A 256 -0.58 -15.19 9.61
N GLU A 257 -1.76 -15.64 10.06
CA GLU A 257 -2.98 -14.84 10.01
C GLU A 257 -2.77 -13.45 10.64
N VAL A 258 -3.04 -12.40 9.85
CA VAL A 258 -3.03 -11.01 10.30
C VAL A 258 -4.48 -10.56 10.50
N LYS A 259 -4.84 -10.22 11.73
CA LYS A 259 -6.18 -9.71 12.06
C LYS A 259 -6.28 -8.22 11.77
N GLN A 260 -7.50 -7.75 11.48
CA GLN A 260 -7.76 -6.32 11.34
C GLN A 260 -7.25 -5.56 12.57
N ASN A 261 -6.66 -4.39 12.36
CA ASN A 261 -6.16 -3.51 13.40
C ASN A 261 -5.01 -4.07 14.25
N GLN A 262 -4.32 -5.13 13.79
CA GLN A 262 -3.13 -5.65 14.46
C GLN A 262 -1.85 -5.29 13.68
N PRO A 263 -0.80 -4.82 14.38
CA PRO A 263 0.48 -4.56 13.72
C PRO A 263 1.15 -5.89 13.32
N LEU A 264 1.73 -5.92 12.12
CA LEU A 264 2.54 -7.04 11.67
C LEU A 264 3.91 -7.00 12.36
N LYS A 265 4.22 -8.04 13.13
CA LYS A 265 5.57 -8.20 13.70
C LYS A 265 6.58 -8.44 12.59
N ASN A 266 7.72 -7.77 12.67
CA ASN A 266 8.84 -7.98 11.77
C ASN A 266 9.67 -9.18 12.23
N GLU A 267 9.26 -10.40 11.87
CA GLU A 267 10.03 -11.62 12.09
C GLU A 267 10.66 -12.05 10.76
N SER A 268 11.99 -12.02 10.68
CA SER A 268 12.72 -12.32 9.47
C SER A 268 14.12 -12.83 9.74
N GLU A 269 14.60 -13.70 8.85
CA GLU A 269 15.94 -14.28 8.88
C GLU A 269 16.66 -14.05 7.53
N ILE A 270 17.99 -14.13 7.55
CA ILE A 270 18.80 -14.08 6.33
C ILE A 270 19.06 -15.51 5.87
N PHE A 271 18.74 -15.79 4.61
CA PHE A 271 18.97 -17.06 3.95
C PHE A 271 19.88 -16.87 2.75
N VAL A 272 20.62 -17.92 2.41
CA VAL A 272 21.33 -18.04 1.15
C VAL A 272 20.34 -18.53 0.10
N ILE A 273 20.05 -17.71 -0.91
CA ILE A 273 19.09 -18.02 -1.97
C ILE A 273 19.81 -18.27 -3.28
N LEU A 274 19.36 -19.27 -4.03
CA LEU A 274 19.87 -19.67 -5.34
C LEU A 274 19.02 -19.10 -6.49
N ASP A 275 19.68 -18.55 -7.50
CA ASP A 275 19.06 -18.07 -8.74
C ASP A 275 19.13 -19.16 -9.84
N TYR A 276 18.15 -20.07 -9.83
CA TYR A 276 18.11 -21.20 -10.78
C TYR A 276 18.10 -20.75 -12.26
N THR A 277 17.58 -19.56 -12.58
CA THR A 277 17.54 -19.07 -13.97
C THR A 277 18.93 -18.80 -14.55
N ARG A 278 19.93 -18.57 -13.68
CA ARG A 278 21.32 -18.35 -14.09
C ARG A 278 22.12 -19.63 -14.26
N ILE A 279 21.57 -20.78 -13.85
CA ILE A 279 22.17 -22.11 -14.09
C ILE A 279 21.86 -22.60 -15.51
N ILE A 280 20.65 -22.33 -16.02
CA ILE A 280 20.16 -22.81 -17.33
C ILE A 280 21.16 -22.59 -18.50
N PRO A 281 21.91 -21.48 -18.58
CA PRO A 281 22.86 -21.25 -19.68
C PRO A 281 24.17 -22.06 -19.60
N ILE A 282 24.43 -22.72 -18.47
CA ILE A 282 25.60 -23.60 -18.23
C ILE A 282 25.25 -24.99 -18.71
#